data_AF-A0A2J7TJA7-F1
#
_entry.id   AF-A0A2J7TJA7-F1
#
_cell.length_a   1.000
_cell.length_b   1.000
_cell.length_c   1.000
_cell.angle_alpha   90.00
_cell.angle_beta   90.00
_cell.angle_gamma   90.00
#
_symmetry.space_group_name_H-M   'P 1'
#
loop_
_entity.id
_entity.type
_entity.pdbx_description
1 polymer ?
#
loop_
_entity_poly.entity_id
_entity_poly.type
_entity_poly.pdbx_seq_one_letter_code
_entity_poly.pdbx_strand_id
1 'polypeptide(L)'
;MQRIILAGLLFGVAATLGGCNQIARDPYSAPVAAAPSSGAPTMPSPPNWPALPAAASCSGPLNDFQKVIWSDVKTGNVNRTVYDSMAADLSRAAGACAAGQDGEALGILRATKTKHGYRA
;
A
#
# COMPACT_ATOMS: atom_id res chain seq x y z
N MET A 1 64.98 -12.25 23.18
CA MET A 1 63.81 -12.14 22.28
C MET A 1 62.62 -12.75 23.01
N GLN A 2 62.06 -12.19 24.10
CA GLN A 2 61.32 -10.91 24.27
C GLN A 2 60.41 -10.64 23.07
N ARG A 3 59.08 -10.88 23.15
CA ARG A 3 58.07 -10.14 23.94
C ARG A 3 56.98 -11.12 24.43
N ILE A 4 56.83 -11.40 25.73
CA ILE A 4 56.00 -10.67 26.73
C ILE A 4 54.57 -10.45 26.17
N ILE A 5 53.59 -11.35 26.42
CA ILE A 5 52.76 -11.58 27.63
C ILE A 5 51.96 -10.33 28.06
N LEU A 6 50.72 -10.59 28.49
CA LEU A 6 49.87 -9.80 29.41
C LEU A 6 49.11 -8.65 28.73
N ALA A 7 47.79 -8.77 28.62
CA ALA A 7 46.80 -8.64 29.69
C ALA A 7 46.26 -7.20 29.75
N GLY A 8 44.98 -7.11 30.05
CA GLY A 8 44.25 -5.85 30.09
C GLY A 8 42.83 -6.10 29.60
N LEU A 9 42.00 -6.84 30.33
CA LEU A 9 41.13 -6.27 31.37
C LEU A 9 40.32 -5.10 30.79
N LEU A 10 39.05 -5.35 30.47
CA LEU A 10 37.91 -5.09 31.37
C LEU A 10 37.44 -3.62 31.26
N PHE A 11 36.13 -3.45 31.37
CA PHE A 11 35.36 -2.19 31.33
C PHE A 11 35.23 -1.58 29.92
N GLY A 12 34.05 -1.14 29.48
CA GLY A 12 32.80 -0.95 30.18
C GLY A 12 31.76 -0.43 29.19
N VAL A 13 30.50 -0.59 29.61
CA VAL A 13 29.29 -0.07 28.98
C VAL A 13 29.45 1.39 28.56
N ALA A 14 29.11 1.70 27.31
CA ALA A 14 28.64 3.03 26.93
C ALA A 14 27.55 2.86 25.86
N ALA A 15 26.32 2.72 26.35
CA ALA A 15 25.12 2.93 25.55
C ALA A 15 25.11 4.41 25.10
N THR A 16 25.54 4.69 23.87
CA THR A 16 25.28 5.99 23.27
C THR A 16 23.87 5.98 22.70
N LEU A 17 22.89 6.21 23.57
CA LEU A 17 21.61 6.77 23.18
C LEU A 17 21.87 8.16 22.59
N GLY A 18 21.62 8.33 21.31
CA GLY A 18 21.59 9.63 20.65
C GLY A 18 20.76 9.51 19.39
N GLY A 19 19.65 10.22 19.20
CA GLY A 19 18.85 11.03 20.09
C GLY A 19 17.49 11.16 19.40
N CYS A 20 16.40 11.15 20.17
CA CYS A 20 15.08 11.44 19.63
C CYS A 20 15.08 12.88 19.09
N ASN A 21 14.89 13.07 17.79
CA ASN A 21 14.55 14.38 17.23
C ASN A 21 13.16 14.77 17.74
N GLN A 22 13.10 15.40 18.92
CA GLN A 22 11.91 16.11 19.38
C GLN A 22 11.84 17.43 18.63
N ILE A 23 11.12 17.41 17.51
CA ILE A 23 10.62 18.64 16.89
C ILE A 23 9.66 19.28 17.89
N ALA A 24 9.98 20.50 18.29
CA ALA A 24 9.22 21.32 19.20
C ALA A 24 7.75 21.39 18.75
N ARG A 25 6.83 21.19 19.70
CA ARG A 25 5.39 21.36 19.47
C ARG A 25 5.09 22.85 19.35
N ASP A 26 4.68 23.24 18.16
CA ASP A 26 4.03 24.53 17.90
C ASP A 26 2.66 24.56 18.63
N PRO A 27 2.35 25.61 19.43
CA PRO A 27 1.03 25.78 20.00
C PRO A 27 0.15 26.54 19.01
N TYR A 28 -0.47 25.85 18.04
CA TYR A 28 -1.41 26.52 17.16
C TYR A 28 -2.69 25.72 16.86
N SER A 29 -3.78 26.29 17.38
CA SER A 29 -5.17 26.25 16.94
C SER A 29 -5.82 24.87 16.77
N ALA A 30 -6.65 24.50 17.75
CA ALA A 30 -7.59 23.40 17.62
C ALA A 30 -8.49 23.63 16.40
N PRO A 31 -8.56 22.69 15.44
CA PRO A 31 -9.54 22.78 14.36
C PRO A 31 -10.94 22.64 14.97
N VAL A 32 -11.82 23.59 14.65
CA VAL A 32 -13.27 23.43 14.86
C VAL A 32 -13.70 22.12 14.19
N ALA A 33 -14.35 21.25 14.96
CA ALA A 33 -14.94 20.04 14.43
C ALA A 33 -16.05 20.44 13.45
N ALA A 34 -15.78 20.38 12.15
CA ALA A 34 -16.84 20.36 11.16
C ALA A 34 -17.72 19.15 11.47
N ALA A 35 -19.02 19.38 11.67
CA ALA A 35 -19.99 18.28 11.78
C ALA A 35 -19.80 17.37 10.55
N PRO A 36 -19.74 16.04 10.71
CA PRO A 36 -19.64 15.15 9.58
C PRO A 36 -20.83 15.41 8.67
N SER A 37 -20.57 15.78 7.41
CA SER A 37 -21.61 15.81 6.40
C SER A 37 -22.31 14.45 6.42
N SER A 38 -23.60 14.47 6.74
CA SER A 38 -24.54 13.36 6.56
C SER A 38 -24.79 13.12 5.07
N GLY A 39 -23.72 13.02 4.28
CA GLY A 39 -23.79 12.49 2.94
C GLY A 39 -24.07 11.00 3.12
N ALA A 40 -25.21 10.54 2.61
CA ALA A 40 -25.45 9.11 2.47
C ALA A 40 -24.22 8.48 1.80
N PRO A 41 -23.74 7.31 2.25
CA PRO A 41 -22.56 6.68 1.68
C PRO A 41 -22.79 6.50 0.18
N THR A 42 -22.03 7.26 -0.62
CA THR A 42 -22.09 7.16 -2.07
C THR A 42 -21.43 5.85 -2.47
N MET A 43 -22.17 5.04 -3.23
CA MET A 43 -21.66 3.75 -3.68
C MET A 43 -20.44 3.97 -4.59
N PRO A 44 -19.36 3.18 -4.43
CA PRO A 44 -18.25 3.12 -5.36
C PRO A 44 -18.62 3.07 -6.83
N SER A 45 -18.03 3.96 -7.63
CA SER A 45 -17.91 3.72 -9.07
C SER A 45 -16.76 2.74 -9.34
N PRO A 46 -16.91 1.83 -10.32
CA PRO A 46 -15.80 1.02 -10.81
C PRO A 46 -14.64 1.92 -11.32
N PRO A 47 -13.38 1.49 -11.20
CA PRO A 47 -12.25 2.25 -11.69
C PRO A 47 -12.34 2.44 -13.19
N ASN A 48 -12.00 3.65 -13.59
CA ASN A 48 -11.97 4.13 -14.96
C ASN A 48 -10.56 3.94 -15.55
N TRP A 49 -10.16 2.70 -15.77
CA TRP A 49 -8.90 2.38 -16.42
C TRP A 49 -9.04 2.23 -17.96
N PRO A 50 -7.93 2.31 -18.73
CA PRO A 50 -7.97 2.19 -20.18
C PRO A 50 -8.56 0.85 -20.66
N ALA A 51 -9.05 0.82 -21.90
CA ALA A 51 -9.39 -0.43 -22.55
C ALA A 51 -8.12 -1.28 -22.70
N LEU A 52 -8.16 -2.51 -22.20
CA LEU A 52 -7.03 -3.44 -22.22
C LEU A 52 -6.96 -4.20 -23.55
N PRO A 53 -5.76 -4.57 -24.03
CA PRO A 53 -5.62 -5.36 -25.24
C PRO A 53 -6.22 -6.77 -25.03
N ALA A 54 -7.15 -7.19 -25.87
CA ALA A 54 -7.87 -8.46 -25.68
C ALA A 54 -6.93 -9.70 -25.65
N ALA A 55 -5.80 -9.64 -26.36
CA ALA A 55 -4.83 -10.73 -26.43
C ALA A 55 -3.71 -10.65 -25.36
N ALA A 56 -3.66 -9.60 -24.53
CA ALA A 56 -2.65 -9.48 -23.49
C ALA A 56 -2.95 -10.43 -22.32
N SER A 57 -1.91 -11.05 -21.77
CA SER A 57 -2.06 -12.05 -20.70
C SER A 57 -2.54 -11.45 -19.38
N CYS A 58 -2.34 -10.14 -19.18
CA CYS A 58 -2.79 -9.38 -18.02
C CYS A 58 -4.28 -9.02 -18.05
N SER A 59 -4.93 -8.99 -19.22
CA SER A 59 -6.29 -8.44 -19.38
C SER A 59 -7.35 -9.20 -18.60
N GLY A 60 -7.42 -10.52 -18.78
CA GLY A 60 -8.38 -11.38 -18.07
C GLY A 60 -8.24 -11.28 -16.53
N PRO A 61 -7.05 -11.55 -15.97
CA PRO A 61 -6.81 -11.48 -14.53
C PRO A 61 -7.16 -10.12 -13.90
N LEU A 62 -6.87 -9.02 -14.60
CA LEU A 62 -7.23 -7.67 -14.16
C LEU A 62 -8.74 -7.47 -14.16
N ASN A 63 -9.42 -7.75 -15.27
CA ASN A 63 -10.88 -7.64 -15.37
C ASN A 63 -11.60 -8.51 -14.33
N ASP A 64 -11.11 -9.72 -14.06
CA ASP A 64 -11.75 -10.62 -13.11
C ASP A 64 -11.57 -10.15 -11.67
N PHE A 65 -10.36 -9.72 -11.29
CA PHE A 65 -10.16 -9.18 -9.96
C PHE A 65 -10.96 -7.89 -9.72
N GLN A 66 -11.11 -7.06 -10.76
CA GLN A 66 -11.96 -5.87 -10.69
C GLN A 66 -13.42 -6.20 -10.36
N LYS A 67 -13.98 -7.27 -10.97
CA LYS A 67 -15.34 -7.72 -10.67
C LYS A 67 -15.48 -8.16 -9.22
N VAL A 68 -14.49 -8.88 -8.68
CA VAL A 68 -14.48 -9.36 -7.29
C VAL A 68 -14.51 -8.18 -6.32
N ILE A 69 -13.53 -7.26 -6.41
CA ILE A 69 -13.44 -6.15 -5.44
C ILE A 69 -14.62 -5.18 -5.57
N TRP A 70 -15.21 -5.04 -6.76
CA TRP A 70 -16.42 -4.25 -6.96
C TRP A 70 -17.65 -4.91 -6.32
N SER A 71 -17.79 -6.23 -6.44
CA SER A 71 -18.82 -6.98 -5.72
C SER A 71 -18.65 -6.80 -4.21
N ASP A 72 -17.43 -6.96 -3.71
CA ASP A 72 -17.15 -6.92 -2.27
C ASP A 72 -17.46 -5.56 -1.64
N VAL A 73 -17.13 -4.46 -2.33
CA VAL A 73 -17.47 -3.13 -1.82
C VAL A 73 -18.97 -2.84 -1.92
N LYS A 74 -19.64 -3.39 -2.93
CA LYS A 74 -21.10 -3.24 -3.11
C LYS A 74 -21.89 -4.02 -2.06
N THR A 75 -21.40 -5.19 -1.65
CA THR A 75 -22.03 -6.03 -0.61
C THR A 75 -21.60 -5.68 0.80
N GLY A 76 -20.64 -4.74 0.95
CA GLY A 76 -20.12 -4.33 2.26
C GLY A 76 -19.06 -5.27 2.86
N ASN A 77 -18.57 -6.25 2.09
CA ASN A 77 -17.45 -7.12 2.50
C ASN A 77 -16.13 -6.34 2.57
N VAL A 78 -15.98 -5.30 1.74
CA VAL A 78 -14.81 -4.43 1.71
C VAL A 78 -15.25 -2.98 1.98
N ASN A 79 -14.50 -2.30 2.84
CA ASN A 79 -14.72 -0.88 3.09
C ASN A 79 -14.31 -0.02 1.88
N ARG A 80 -15.01 1.10 1.64
CA ARG A 80 -14.73 2.05 0.55
C ARG A 80 -13.25 2.42 0.43
N THR A 81 -12.59 2.78 1.53
CA THR A 81 -11.18 3.22 1.51
C THR A 81 -10.23 2.09 1.09
N VAL A 82 -10.55 0.85 1.46
CA VAL A 82 -9.78 -0.33 1.07
C VAL A 82 -9.98 -0.62 -0.41
N TYR A 83 -11.22 -0.53 -0.89
CA TYR A 83 -11.53 -0.64 -2.32
C TYR A 83 -10.80 0.43 -3.14
N ASP A 84 -10.80 1.68 -2.69
CA ASP A 84 -10.14 2.78 -3.40
C ASP A 84 -8.62 2.55 -3.51
N SER A 85 -7.99 2.03 -2.45
CA SER A 85 -6.59 1.63 -2.50
C SER A 85 -6.33 0.52 -3.52
N MET A 86 -7.18 -0.52 -3.56
CA MET A 86 -7.04 -1.59 -4.54
C MET A 86 -7.25 -1.06 -5.95
N ALA A 87 -8.31 -0.28 -6.17
CA ALA A 87 -8.66 0.30 -7.47
C ALA A 87 -7.51 1.15 -8.03
N ALA A 88 -6.82 1.93 -7.19
CA ALA A 88 -5.65 2.69 -7.60
C ALA A 88 -4.47 1.79 -8.05
N ASP A 89 -4.25 0.66 -7.38
CA ASP A 89 -3.24 -0.32 -7.80
C ASP A 89 -3.61 -1.00 -9.13
N LEU A 90 -4.89 -1.36 -9.27
CA LEU A 90 -5.44 -1.91 -10.51
C LEU A 90 -5.27 -0.92 -11.67
N SER A 91 -5.56 0.36 -11.49
CA SER A 91 -5.34 1.39 -12.52
C SER A 91 -3.88 1.47 -12.98
N ARG A 92 -2.91 1.33 -12.07
CA ARG A 92 -1.48 1.27 -12.44
C ARG A 92 -1.16 0.00 -13.22
N ALA A 93 -1.66 -1.15 -12.76
CA ALA A 93 -1.49 -2.42 -13.45
C ALA A 93 -2.10 -2.39 -14.87
N ALA A 94 -3.27 -1.77 -15.05
CA ALA A 94 -3.88 -1.58 -16.36
C ALA A 94 -3.07 -0.64 -17.26
N GLY A 95 -2.46 0.41 -16.72
CA GLY A 95 -1.52 1.25 -17.46
C GLY A 95 -0.35 0.44 -18.02
N ALA A 96 0.28 -0.39 -17.18
CA ALA A 96 1.35 -1.31 -17.60
C ALA A 96 0.84 -2.32 -18.66
N CYS A 97 -0.34 -2.91 -18.43
CA CYS A 97 -0.96 -3.88 -19.35
C CYS A 97 -1.25 -3.26 -20.73
N ALA A 98 -1.81 -2.05 -20.75
CA ALA A 98 -2.07 -1.30 -21.98
C ALA A 98 -0.76 -0.92 -22.71
N ALA A 99 0.35 -0.76 -21.98
CA ALA A 99 1.68 -0.53 -22.54
C ALA A 99 2.40 -1.81 -23.00
N GLY A 100 1.76 -2.99 -22.91
CA GLY A 100 2.35 -4.28 -23.27
C GLY A 100 3.32 -4.86 -22.23
N GLN A 101 3.32 -4.30 -21.01
CA GLN A 101 4.16 -4.73 -19.89
C GLN A 101 3.43 -5.76 -19.02
N ASP A 102 3.05 -6.88 -19.62
CA ASP A 102 2.22 -7.92 -18.98
C ASP A 102 2.78 -8.41 -17.63
N GLY A 103 4.10 -8.63 -17.57
CA GLY A 103 4.78 -9.11 -16.36
C GLY A 103 4.69 -8.13 -15.19
N GLU A 104 4.83 -6.83 -15.47
CA GLU A 104 4.68 -5.78 -14.46
C GLU A 104 3.23 -5.68 -13.99
N ALA A 105 2.28 -5.66 -14.93
CA ALA A 105 0.85 -5.63 -14.61
C ALA A 105 0.43 -6.79 -13.70
N LEU A 106 0.86 -8.02 -14.03
CA LEU A 106 0.60 -9.20 -13.22
C LEU A 106 1.34 -9.19 -11.89
N GLY A 107 2.53 -8.60 -11.83
CA GLY A 107 3.28 -8.39 -10.59
C GLY A 107 2.54 -7.48 -9.62
N ILE A 108 2.07 -6.32 -10.11
CA ILE A 108 1.25 -5.38 -9.33
C ILE A 108 -0.02 -6.09 -8.85
N LEU A 109 -0.73 -6.79 -9.74
CA LEU A 109 -1.95 -7.52 -9.39
C LEU A 109 -1.73 -8.53 -8.26
N ARG A 110 -0.67 -9.34 -8.33
CA ARG A 110 -0.35 -10.32 -7.27
C ARG A 110 -0.01 -9.63 -5.96
N ALA A 111 0.80 -8.57 -5.99
CA ALA A 111 1.16 -7.80 -4.80
C ALA A 111 -0.09 -7.20 -4.13
N THR A 112 -1.01 -6.63 -4.90
CA THR A 112 -2.28 -6.10 -4.38
C THR A 112 -3.13 -7.20 -3.76
N LYS A 113 -3.29 -8.35 -4.44
CA LYS A 113 -4.03 -9.50 -3.89
C LYS A 113 -3.46 -9.96 -2.55
N THR A 114 -2.15 -10.20 -2.49
CA THR A 114 -1.48 -10.62 -1.26
C THR A 114 -1.61 -9.59 -0.13
N LYS A 115 -1.44 -8.29 -0.44
CA LYS A 115 -1.56 -7.20 0.54
C LYS A 115 -2.94 -7.15 1.21
N HIS A 116 -3.98 -7.56 0.49
CA HIS A 116 -5.36 -7.50 0.97
C HIS A 116 -5.99 -8.86 1.28
N GLY A 117 -5.20 -9.94 1.31
CA GLY A 117 -5.67 -11.27 1.70
C GLY A 117 -6.43 -12.05 0.61
N TYR A 118 -6.38 -11.60 -0.64
CA TYR A 118 -6.91 -12.34 -1.78
C TYR A 118 -5.90 -13.37 -2.30
N ARG A 119 -6.39 -14.46 -2.89
CA ARG A 119 -5.54 -15.49 -3.50
C ARG A 119 -4.85 -14.96 -4.77
N ALA A 120 -3.52 -14.95 -4.76
CA ALA A 120 -2.64 -14.55 -5.87
C ALA A 120 -2.37 -15.69 -6.87
#